data_AF-A0A7W1ENL1-F1
#
_entry.id   AF-A0A7W1ENL1-F1
#
_cell.length_a   1.000
_cell.length_b   1.000
_cell.length_c   1.000
_cell.angle_alpha   90.00
_cell.angle_beta   90.00
_cell.angle_gamma   90.00
#
_symmetry.space_group_name_H-M   'P 1'
#
loop_
_entity.id
_entity.type
_entity.pdbx_description
1 polymer ?
#
loop_
_entity_poly.entity_id
_entity_poly.type
_entity_poly.pdbx_seq_one_letter_code
_entity_poly.pdbx_strand_id
1 'polypeptide(L)'
;MIPPLLQAQFKRVYEEGEHIEVQVVGRMKAEMKLHAIPATKHRSIYAAQLSGEIREWFLANIKENQRFFLSRKTQGDNEWLDVSLPTTDGTSTYELVAVRPDWTDSRGLIGFYNPLTKSYLPTPTLRLLLRAHAEVQAASSDGGPRPFFLIFDEMNLARVEHYFSDFLSAMESGEAIHLHDDPQVEESEGIPRRITIPKNVFVIGTVNIDETTYMFSTKVLDRAFVLEFNDVDLGGLAGPVQSEAPESTPLALVNLEGGLKLRGQASSDEWKRFESCMGGEARDLFGKIHDALAIENHHFGYRVARDVARFVDLAVEQAGTSDSTVRAAFDVAVLGKILPKLHGSQAEIEATLKRLLSIATGDKPESEVFTPHGVVVDRASLPLPRTARKLGRMLHRLQANGFVSFIE
;
A
#
# COMPACT_ATOMS: atom_id res chain seq x y z
N MET A 1 -12.93 11.05 14.39
CA MET A 1 -13.39 12.36 14.92
C MET A 1 -14.72 12.65 14.27
N ILE A 2 -15.72 13.07 15.04
CA ILE A 2 -17.05 13.38 14.51
C ILE A 2 -16.97 14.74 13.81
N PRO A 3 -17.43 14.88 12.55
CA PRO A 3 -17.45 16.16 11.85
C PRO A 3 -18.16 17.27 12.65
N PRO A 4 -17.73 18.54 12.60
CA PRO A 4 -18.29 19.64 13.40
C PRO A 4 -19.81 19.82 13.24
N LEU A 5 -20.35 19.51 12.05
CA LEU A 5 -21.79 19.50 11.75
C LEU A 5 -22.55 18.40 12.51
N LEU A 6 -21.99 17.19 12.59
CA LEU A 6 -22.53 16.11 13.42
C LEU A 6 -22.37 16.44 14.90
N GLN A 7 -21.25 17.06 15.30
CA GLN A 7 -21.02 17.48 16.68
C GLN A 7 -22.05 18.53 17.14
N ALA A 8 -22.46 19.45 16.25
CA ALA A 8 -23.52 20.43 16.51
C ALA A 8 -24.91 19.79 16.62
N GLN A 9 -25.22 18.75 15.83
CA GLN A 9 -26.48 18.01 15.95
C GLN A 9 -26.53 17.11 17.19
N PHE A 10 -25.43 16.43 17.55
CA PHE A 10 -25.32 15.69 18.83
C PHE A 10 -25.42 16.61 20.05
N LYS A 11 -24.97 17.87 19.93
CA LYS A 11 -25.14 18.89 20.96
C LYS A 11 -26.59 19.41 21.05
N ARG A 12 -27.40 19.24 20.00
CA ARG A 12 -28.84 19.57 19.99
C ARG A 12 -29.66 18.47 20.67
N VAL A 13 -29.33 17.20 20.39
CA VAL A 13 -29.88 16.00 21.07
C VAL A 13 -29.63 16.04 22.60
N TYR A 14 -28.55 16.69 23.04
CA TYR A 14 -28.17 16.87 24.45
C TYR A 14 -29.17 17.68 25.29
N GLU A 15 -29.86 18.66 24.71
CA GLU A 15 -30.71 19.58 25.50
C GLU A 15 -32.13 19.04 25.72
N GLU A 16 -32.63 18.18 24.83
CA GLU A 16 -34.05 17.75 24.84
C GLU A 16 -34.26 16.29 25.24
N GLY A 17 -33.19 15.50 25.41
CA GLY A 17 -33.31 14.09 25.81
C GLY A 17 -34.06 13.25 24.78
N GLU A 18 -33.84 13.55 23.50
CA GLU A 18 -34.59 12.99 22.37
C GLU A 18 -34.34 11.49 22.18
N HIS A 19 -35.40 10.79 21.79
CA HIS A 19 -35.38 9.41 21.34
C HIS A 19 -34.94 9.42 19.87
N ILE A 20 -33.83 8.74 19.54
CA ILE A 20 -33.38 8.59 18.16
C ILE A 20 -33.83 7.22 17.67
N GLU A 21 -34.51 7.17 16.52
CA GLU A 21 -34.75 5.91 15.82
C GLU A 21 -33.43 5.33 15.32
N VAL A 22 -33.18 4.07 15.65
CA VAL A 22 -31.99 3.29 15.27
C VAL A 22 -32.45 2.00 14.63
N GLN A 23 -31.78 1.63 13.55
CA GLN A 23 -32.03 0.37 12.86
C GLN A 23 -30.74 -0.45 12.84
N VAL A 24 -30.87 -1.75 13.07
CA VAL A 24 -29.80 -2.71 12.75
C VAL A 24 -30.08 -3.21 11.34
N VAL A 25 -29.07 -3.17 10.47
CA VAL A 25 -29.19 -3.60 9.07
C VAL A 25 -29.81 -5.01 9.03
N GLY A 26 -30.99 -5.14 8.41
CA GLY A 26 -31.75 -6.40 8.31
C GLY A 26 -32.76 -6.68 9.43
N ARG A 27 -33.05 -5.74 10.34
CA ARG A 27 -34.06 -5.87 11.42
C ARG A 27 -34.96 -4.63 11.56
N MET A 28 -35.98 -4.73 12.43
CA MET A 28 -36.95 -3.67 12.70
C MET A 28 -36.31 -2.46 13.41
N LYS A 29 -36.96 -1.30 13.25
CA LYS A 29 -36.62 -0.02 13.90
C LYS A 29 -36.80 -0.11 15.42
N ALA A 30 -35.89 0.49 16.18
CA ALA A 30 -35.98 0.62 17.63
C ALA A 30 -35.52 2.01 18.08
N GLU A 31 -35.71 2.34 19.37
CA GLU A 31 -35.33 3.64 19.93
C GLU A 31 -34.03 3.54 20.74
N MET A 32 -33.13 4.50 20.54
CA MET A 32 -31.92 4.69 21.35
C MET A 32 -31.99 6.03 22.05
N LYS A 33 -31.64 6.03 23.35
CA LYS A 33 -31.51 7.26 24.14
C LYS A 33 -30.05 7.57 24.40
N LEU A 34 -29.57 8.73 23.97
CA LEU A 34 -28.19 9.16 24.22
C LEU A 34 -28.12 10.04 25.47
N HIS A 35 -27.16 9.73 26.33
CA HIS A 35 -26.82 10.51 27.52
C HIS A 35 -25.35 10.93 27.41
N ALA A 36 -25.05 12.22 27.48
CA ALA A 36 -23.66 12.67 27.54
C ALA A 36 -23.12 12.45 28.97
N ILE A 37 -21.94 11.86 29.09
CA ILE A 37 -21.22 11.84 30.37
C ILE A 37 -20.39 13.14 30.42
N PRO A 38 -20.45 13.95 31.51
CA PRO A 38 -19.68 15.19 31.61
C PRO A 38 -18.20 14.93 31.35
N ALA A 39 -17.66 15.58 30.32
CA ALA A 39 -16.36 15.27 29.75
C ALA A 39 -15.20 15.56 30.71
N THR A 40 -14.22 14.65 30.77
CA THR A 40 -12.83 15.03 31.05
C THR A 40 -12.17 15.48 29.74
N LYS A 41 -11.31 16.49 29.85
CA LYS A 41 -10.79 17.44 28.84
C LYS A 41 -10.43 16.97 27.41
N HIS A 42 -10.48 15.70 27.04
CA HIS A 42 -10.02 15.24 25.72
C HIS A 42 -10.88 14.20 24.98
N ARG A 43 -12.04 13.75 25.48
CA ARG A 43 -12.96 12.91 24.69
C ARG A 43 -14.42 13.18 25.07
N SER A 44 -15.26 13.47 24.08
CA SER A 44 -16.72 13.46 24.24
C SER A 44 -17.16 11.99 24.37
N ILE A 45 -17.41 11.54 25.60
CA ILE A 45 -17.95 10.21 25.87
C ILE A 45 -19.46 10.32 25.93
N TYR A 46 -20.13 9.59 25.03
CA TYR A 46 -21.58 9.48 25.00
C TYR A 46 -21.97 8.09 25.50
N ALA A 47 -22.88 8.02 26.46
CA ALA A 47 -23.52 6.78 26.91
C ALA A 47 -24.81 6.59 26.12
N ALA A 48 -24.90 5.51 25.35
CA ALA A 48 -26.13 5.12 24.68
C ALA A 48 -26.90 4.13 25.56
N GLN A 49 -28.13 4.47 25.93
CA GLN A 49 -29.05 3.54 26.56
C GLN A 49 -29.90 2.88 25.48
N LEU A 50 -29.69 1.57 25.31
CA LEU A 50 -30.38 0.74 24.33
C LEU A 50 -31.54 0.00 25.00
N SER A 51 -32.71 -0.01 24.37
CA SER A 51 -33.90 -0.76 24.82
C SER A 51 -34.41 -1.69 23.72
N GLY A 52 -35.26 -2.66 24.09
CA GLY A 52 -35.87 -3.60 23.15
C GLY A 52 -34.88 -4.58 22.48
N GLU A 53 -35.21 -5.02 21.26
CA GLU A 53 -34.46 -6.03 20.49
C GLU A 53 -33.00 -5.62 20.21
N ILE A 54 -32.71 -4.31 20.12
CA ILE A 54 -31.35 -3.81 19.92
C ILE A 54 -30.45 -4.13 21.13
N ARG A 55 -30.97 -4.05 22.37
CA ARG A 55 -30.19 -4.39 23.57
C ARG A 55 -29.75 -5.85 23.54
N GLU A 56 -30.67 -6.75 23.20
CA GLU A 56 -30.37 -8.18 23.11
C GLU A 56 -29.36 -8.47 21.99
N TRP A 57 -29.52 -7.81 20.84
CA TRP A 57 -28.56 -7.91 19.74
C TRP A 57 -27.17 -7.39 20.14
N PHE A 58 -27.09 -6.24 20.84
CA PHE A 58 -25.83 -5.64 21.26
C PHE A 58 -25.10 -6.55 22.26
N LEU A 59 -25.83 -7.12 23.24
CA LEU A 59 -25.28 -8.08 24.20
C LEU A 59 -24.82 -9.38 23.54
N ALA A 60 -25.50 -9.84 22.49
CA ALA A 60 -25.15 -11.08 21.79
C ALA A 60 -23.98 -10.91 20.80
N ASN A 61 -23.79 -9.73 20.20
CA ASN A 61 -22.90 -9.57 19.06
C ASN A 61 -21.71 -8.61 19.28
N ILE A 62 -21.69 -7.82 20.35
CA ILE A 62 -20.60 -6.84 20.61
C ILE A 62 -19.86 -7.23 21.88
N LYS A 63 -18.54 -7.40 21.76
CA LYS A 63 -17.63 -7.64 22.88
C LYS A 63 -17.04 -6.34 23.42
N GLU A 64 -16.57 -6.38 24.66
CA GLU A 64 -15.85 -5.26 25.27
C GLU A 64 -14.64 -4.86 24.41
N ASN A 65 -14.43 -3.56 24.20
CA ASN A 65 -13.44 -2.94 23.30
C ASN A 65 -13.63 -3.15 21.78
N GLN A 66 -14.76 -3.69 21.32
CA GLN A 66 -15.03 -3.82 19.89
C GLN A 66 -15.56 -2.51 19.28
N ARG A 67 -15.15 -2.22 18.03
CA ARG A 67 -15.62 -1.07 17.26
C ARG A 67 -16.84 -1.47 16.42
N PHE A 68 -17.78 -0.56 16.27
CA PHE A 68 -18.94 -0.67 15.38
C PHE A 68 -19.09 0.62 14.58
N PHE A 69 -19.73 0.53 13.42
CA PHE A 69 -20.02 1.66 12.57
C PHE A 69 -21.43 2.19 12.84
N LEU A 70 -21.53 3.51 12.93
CA LEU A 70 -22.79 4.25 12.98
C LEU A 70 -22.87 5.06 11.69
N SER A 71 -23.85 4.77 10.84
CA SER A 71 -24.12 5.54 9.63
C SER A 71 -25.51 6.14 9.68
N ARG A 72 -25.66 7.41 9.27
CA ARG A 72 -26.97 8.07 9.20
C ARG A 72 -27.64 7.70 7.89
N LYS A 73 -28.94 7.36 7.96
CA LYS A 73 -29.81 7.20 6.81
C LYS A 73 -30.95 8.21 6.90
N THR A 74 -31.23 8.86 5.78
CA THR A 74 -32.37 9.77 5.63
C THR A 74 -33.17 9.29 4.43
N GLN A 75 -34.47 9.01 4.62
CA GLN A 75 -35.39 8.64 3.55
C GLN A 75 -36.69 9.44 3.70
N GLY A 76 -36.88 10.43 2.84
CA GLY A 76 -37.98 11.41 2.97
C GLY A 76 -37.82 12.23 4.24
N ASP A 77 -38.89 12.34 5.04
CA ASP A 77 -38.90 13.04 6.33
C ASP A 77 -38.43 12.17 7.50
N ASN A 78 -38.09 10.89 7.26
CA ASN A 78 -37.62 9.97 8.30
C ASN A 78 -36.09 9.92 8.34
N GLU A 79 -35.53 10.09 9.54
CA GLU A 79 -34.11 9.92 9.82
C GLU A 79 -33.89 8.82 10.86
N TRP A 80 -32.93 7.94 10.60
CA TRP A 80 -32.49 6.94 11.58
C TRP A 80 -30.98 6.67 11.49
N LEU A 81 -30.43 6.07 12.53
CA LEU A 81 -29.04 5.62 12.56
C LEU A 81 -28.97 4.11 12.28
N ASP A 82 -28.20 3.72 11.28
CA ASP A 82 -27.82 2.33 11.03
C ASP A 82 -26.62 1.97 11.90
N VAL A 83 -26.79 0.98 12.78
CA VAL A 83 -25.70 0.33 13.51
C VAL A 83 -25.28 -0.90 12.70
N SER A 84 -24.03 -0.93 12.28
CA SER A 84 -23.42 -2.12 11.67
C SER A 84 -22.18 -2.51 12.46
N LEU A 85 -22.01 -3.82 12.67
CA LEU A 85 -20.70 -4.34 13.00
C LEU A 85 -19.79 -4.13 11.78
N PRO A 86 -18.46 -4.04 11.94
CA PRO A 86 -17.54 -4.31 10.85
C PRO A 86 -17.80 -5.76 10.40
N THR A 87 -18.75 -5.93 9.50
CA THR A 87 -18.99 -7.19 8.82
C THR A 87 -17.85 -7.32 7.82
N THR A 88 -16.85 -8.13 8.17
CA THR A 88 -16.18 -8.90 7.13
C THR A 88 -17.25 -9.79 6.52
N ASP A 89 -17.90 -9.33 5.46
CA ASP A 89 -18.79 -10.16 4.65
C ASP A 89 -17.97 -11.34 4.10
N GLY A 90 -17.95 -12.44 4.88
CA GLY A 90 -17.72 -13.86 4.54
C GLY A 90 -16.51 -14.29 3.71
N THR A 91 -15.79 -13.39 3.08
CA THR A 91 -14.70 -13.69 2.13
C THR A 91 -13.49 -12.87 2.52
N SER A 92 -12.45 -13.56 2.99
CA SER A 92 -11.15 -12.92 3.20
C SER A 92 -10.69 -12.31 1.88
N THR A 93 -10.45 -11.00 1.89
CA THR A 93 -9.86 -10.28 0.77
C THR A 93 -8.35 -10.34 0.80
N TYR A 94 -7.75 -11.08 1.73
CA TYR A 94 -6.30 -11.29 1.75
C TYR A 94 -5.94 -12.77 1.91
N GLU A 95 -4.75 -13.12 1.46
CA GLU A 95 -4.13 -14.43 1.66
C GLU A 95 -2.66 -14.23 2.01
N LEU A 96 -2.22 -14.84 3.13
CA LEU A 96 -0.82 -14.89 3.52
C LEU A 96 -0.23 -16.23 3.07
N VAL A 97 0.80 -16.18 2.24
CA VAL A 97 1.43 -17.35 1.63
C VAL A 97 2.90 -17.37 2.00
N ALA A 98 3.28 -18.31 2.85
CA ALA A 98 4.69 -18.57 3.15
C ALA A 98 5.36 -19.22 1.94
N VAL A 99 6.37 -18.54 1.38
CA VAL A 99 7.16 -19.08 0.28
C VAL A 99 8.04 -20.20 0.82
N ARG A 100 8.17 -21.28 0.05
CA ARG A 100 9.03 -22.41 0.44
C ARG A 100 10.28 -22.44 -0.44
N PRO A 101 11.45 -22.85 0.11
CA PRO A 101 12.70 -22.87 -0.63
C PRO A 101 12.73 -23.85 -1.80
N ASP A 102 11.84 -24.86 -1.81
CA ASP A 102 11.71 -25.85 -2.89
C ASP A 102 10.88 -25.37 -4.09
N TRP A 103 10.36 -24.13 -4.04
CA TRP A 103 9.62 -23.54 -5.15
C TRP A 103 10.54 -23.23 -6.33
N THR A 104 10.48 -24.11 -7.33
CA THR A 104 11.29 -24.03 -8.56
C THR A 104 10.48 -23.64 -9.80
N ASP A 105 9.15 -23.66 -9.70
CA ASP A 105 8.24 -23.26 -10.77
C ASP A 105 6.89 -22.75 -10.21
N SER A 106 5.97 -22.40 -11.10
CA SER A 106 4.69 -21.81 -10.76
C SER A 106 3.74 -22.75 -10.02
N ARG A 107 4.03 -24.06 -9.90
CA ARG A 107 3.11 -25.01 -9.23
C ARG A 107 2.89 -24.69 -7.76
N GLY A 108 3.92 -24.19 -7.07
CA GLY A 108 3.79 -23.72 -5.69
C GLY A 108 2.86 -22.51 -5.54
N LEU A 109 2.77 -21.70 -6.61
CA LEU A 109 1.99 -20.48 -6.66
C LEU A 109 0.56 -20.72 -7.14
N ILE A 110 0.35 -21.28 -8.33
CA ILE A 110 -0.98 -21.42 -8.96
C ILE A 110 -1.56 -22.83 -8.88
N GLY A 111 -0.80 -23.79 -8.34
CA GLY A 111 -1.19 -25.19 -8.29
C GLY A 111 -0.85 -25.95 -9.58
N PHE A 112 -1.37 -27.15 -9.70
CA PHE A 112 -1.17 -27.97 -10.90
C PHE A 112 -2.34 -28.91 -11.15
N TYR A 113 -2.56 -29.25 -12.42
CA TYR A 113 -3.46 -30.33 -12.81
C TYR A 113 -2.75 -31.68 -12.70
N ASN A 114 -3.39 -32.65 -12.07
CA ASN A 114 -2.89 -34.02 -11.99
C ASN A 114 -3.58 -34.92 -13.03
N PRO A 115 -2.89 -35.33 -14.11
CA PRO A 115 -3.48 -36.14 -15.17
C PRO A 115 -3.90 -37.55 -14.73
N LEU A 116 -3.34 -38.07 -13.64
CA LEU A 116 -3.66 -39.40 -13.13
C LEU A 116 -4.99 -39.41 -12.39
N THR A 117 -5.24 -38.39 -11.56
CA THR A 117 -6.48 -38.23 -10.80
C THR A 117 -7.53 -37.42 -11.55
N LYS A 118 -7.16 -36.79 -12.68
CA LYS A 118 -7.97 -35.84 -13.45
C LYS A 118 -8.56 -34.73 -12.60
N SER A 119 -7.79 -34.28 -11.62
CA SER A 119 -8.22 -33.25 -10.67
C SER A 119 -7.18 -32.15 -10.59
N TYR A 120 -7.60 -30.94 -10.26
CA TYR A 120 -6.69 -29.83 -10.04
C TYR A 120 -6.33 -29.73 -8.55
N LEU A 121 -5.08 -29.40 -8.25
CA LEU A 121 -4.66 -29.10 -6.87
C LEU A 121 -4.51 -27.59 -6.72
N PRO A 122 -5.56 -26.87 -6.27
CA PRO A 122 -5.52 -25.41 -6.15
C PRO A 122 -4.76 -24.96 -4.89
N THR A 123 -3.95 -23.92 -5.05
CA THR A 123 -3.23 -23.25 -3.96
C THR A 123 -4.08 -22.16 -3.31
N PRO A 124 -3.70 -21.66 -2.11
CA PRO A 124 -4.34 -20.49 -1.50
C PRO A 124 -4.34 -19.27 -2.42
N THR A 125 -3.25 -19.03 -3.14
CA THR A 125 -3.15 -17.97 -4.15
C THR A 125 -4.19 -18.12 -5.26
N LEU A 126 -4.32 -19.30 -5.87
CA LEU A 126 -5.32 -19.51 -6.93
C LEU A 126 -6.75 -19.26 -6.40
N ARG A 127 -7.05 -19.75 -5.20
CA ARG A 127 -8.35 -19.51 -4.55
C ARG A 127 -8.62 -18.02 -4.31
N LEU A 128 -7.60 -17.24 -3.93
CA LEU A 128 -7.71 -15.79 -3.83
C LEU A 128 -7.99 -15.15 -5.20
N LEU A 129 -7.28 -15.56 -6.26
CA LEU A 129 -7.50 -15.01 -7.61
C LEU A 129 -8.91 -15.31 -8.12
N LEU A 130 -9.45 -16.51 -7.88
CA LEU A 130 -10.81 -16.87 -8.25
C LEU A 130 -11.85 -16.00 -7.52
N ARG A 131 -11.68 -15.78 -6.20
CA ARG A 131 -12.53 -14.88 -5.42
C ARG A 131 -12.46 -13.44 -5.94
N ALA A 132 -11.25 -12.94 -6.21
CA ALA A 132 -11.05 -11.60 -6.74
C ALA A 132 -11.69 -11.43 -8.13
N HIS A 133 -11.63 -12.46 -8.98
CA HIS A 133 -12.28 -12.46 -10.29
C HIS A 133 -13.81 -12.43 -10.16
N ALA A 134 -14.38 -13.26 -9.29
CA ALA A 134 -15.81 -13.26 -9.00
C ALA A 134 -16.29 -11.90 -8.47
N GLU A 135 -15.51 -11.26 -7.60
CA GLU A 135 -15.80 -9.90 -7.11
C GLU A 135 -15.83 -8.88 -8.25
N VAL A 136 -14.85 -8.91 -9.16
CA VAL A 136 -14.81 -8.00 -10.32
C VAL A 136 -16.01 -8.21 -11.24
N GLN A 137 -16.46 -9.45 -11.43
CA GLN A 137 -17.66 -9.76 -12.21
C GLN A 137 -18.95 -9.34 -11.51
N ALA A 138 -19.03 -9.48 -10.19
CA ALA A 138 -20.19 -9.13 -9.39
C ALA A 138 -20.34 -7.62 -9.15
N ALA A 139 -19.24 -6.86 -9.21
CA ALA A 139 -19.22 -5.41 -9.00
C ALA A 139 -19.92 -4.66 -10.14
N SER A 140 -21.25 -4.67 -10.11
CA SER A 140 -22.14 -3.85 -10.93
C SER A 140 -22.77 -2.76 -10.07
N SER A 141 -22.31 -1.51 -10.28
CA SER A 141 -23.07 -0.26 -10.08
C SER A 141 -23.04 0.51 -8.76
N ASP A 142 -22.29 0.14 -7.71
CA ASP A 142 -22.00 1.12 -6.64
C ASP A 142 -20.72 0.75 -5.87
N GLY A 143 -19.66 1.58 -5.99
CA GLY A 143 -18.43 1.47 -5.18
C GLY A 143 -17.20 0.76 -5.80
N GLY A 144 -17.34 0.07 -6.93
CA GLY A 144 -16.22 -0.68 -7.57
C GLY A 144 -15.82 -1.96 -6.81
N PRO A 145 -15.04 -2.87 -7.42
CA PRO A 145 -14.69 -4.13 -6.77
C PRO A 145 -13.74 -3.89 -5.59
N ARG A 146 -13.94 -4.64 -4.50
CA ARG A 146 -13.07 -4.57 -3.32
C ARG A 146 -11.62 -4.96 -3.68
N PRO A 147 -10.61 -4.33 -3.05
CA PRO A 147 -9.22 -4.72 -3.23
C PRO A 147 -8.93 -6.06 -2.54
N PHE A 148 -8.14 -6.89 -3.19
CA PHE A 148 -7.62 -8.16 -2.68
C PHE A 148 -6.11 -8.08 -2.50
N PHE A 149 -5.57 -8.68 -1.43
CA PHE A 149 -4.16 -8.61 -1.08
C PHE A 149 -3.54 -10.01 -1.01
N LEU A 150 -2.59 -10.28 -1.90
CA LEU A 150 -1.75 -11.45 -1.84
C LEU A 150 -0.43 -11.09 -1.16
N ILE A 151 -0.19 -11.66 0.01
CA ILE A 151 0.96 -11.35 0.85
C ILE A 151 1.87 -12.57 0.86
N PHE A 152 3.06 -12.44 0.27
CA PHE A 152 4.10 -13.45 0.36
C PHE A 152 4.97 -13.19 1.58
N ASP A 153 5.08 -14.20 2.43
CA ASP A 153 6.03 -14.18 3.53
C ASP A 153 7.38 -14.76 3.06
N GLU A 154 8.46 -14.05 3.37
CA GLU A 154 9.84 -14.34 3.00
C GLU A 154 9.98 -14.70 1.51
N MET A 155 9.52 -13.78 0.66
CA MET A 155 9.40 -13.97 -0.79
C MET A 155 10.73 -14.40 -1.43
N ASN A 156 11.86 -13.98 -0.86
CA ASN A 156 13.21 -14.25 -1.33
C ASN A 156 13.82 -15.57 -0.86
N LEU A 157 13.08 -16.43 -0.15
CA LEU A 157 13.53 -17.80 0.19
C LEU A 157 13.73 -18.67 -1.06
N ALA A 158 12.90 -18.47 -2.08
CA ALA A 158 13.06 -19.09 -3.38
C ALA A 158 13.40 -18.02 -4.43
N ARG A 159 13.95 -18.46 -5.57
CA ARG A 159 14.20 -17.56 -6.69
C ARG A 159 12.87 -17.08 -7.27
N VAL A 160 12.48 -15.86 -6.90
CA VAL A 160 11.20 -15.24 -7.29
C VAL A 160 10.94 -15.29 -8.78
N GLU A 161 11.99 -15.13 -9.57
CA GLU A 161 11.91 -15.20 -11.04
C GLU A 161 11.45 -16.54 -11.58
N HIS A 162 11.60 -17.63 -10.82
CA HIS A 162 11.26 -18.96 -11.29
C HIS A 162 9.79 -19.26 -11.01
N TYR A 163 9.37 -19.18 -9.74
CA TYR A 163 8.00 -19.52 -9.38
C TYR A 163 6.99 -18.42 -9.74
N PHE A 164 7.44 -17.16 -9.86
CA PHE A 164 6.58 -16.01 -10.13
C PHE A 164 6.61 -15.56 -11.60
N SER A 165 7.37 -16.26 -12.47
CA SER A 165 7.55 -15.88 -13.88
C SER A 165 6.23 -15.69 -14.63
N ASP A 166 5.34 -16.69 -14.58
CA ASP A 166 4.05 -16.66 -15.28
C ASP A 166 3.18 -15.51 -14.78
N PHE A 167 3.24 -15.24 -13.47
CA PHE A 167 2.52 -14.14 -12.84
C PHE A 167 3.06 -12.78 -13.31
N LEU A 168 4.38 -12.59 -13.33
CA LEU A 168 5.02 -11.37 -13.84
C LEU A 168 4.71 -11.14 -15.32
N SER A 169 4.68 -12.21 -16.12
CA SER A 169 4.33 -12.16 -17.54
C SER A 169 2.86 -11.76 -17.75
N ALA A 170 1.94 -12.35 -16.98
CA ALA A 170 0.52 -12.02 -17.05
C ALA A 170 0.22 -10.59 -16.57
N MET A 171 0.93 -10.10 -15.54
CA MET A 171 0.82 -8.69 -15.10
C MET A 171 1.27 -7.71 -16.18
N GLU A 172 2.24 -8.12 -17.01
CA GLU A 172 2.80 -7.31 -18.09
C GLU A 172 1.87 -7.23 -19.30
N SER A 173 1.54 -8.40 -19.83
CA SER A 173 0.87 -8.58 -21.11
C SER A 173 -0.65 -8.45 -20.99
N GLY A 174 -1.19 -8.67 -19.78
CA GLY A 174 -2.62 -8.86 -19.57
C GLY A 174 -3.12 -10.22 -20.06
N GLU A 175 -2.23 -11.11 -20.50
CA GLU A 175 -2.58 -12.45 -20.95
C GLU A 175 -3.00 -13.35 -19.79
N ALA A 176 -3.80 -14.36 -20.11
CA ALA A 176 -4.27 -15.32 -19.14
C ALA A 176 -3.22 -16.41 -18.89
N ILE A 177 -2.99 -16.76 -17.63
CA ILE A 177 -2.17 -17.89 -17.22
C ILE A 177 -2.93 -19.17 -17.53
N HIS A 178 -2.27 -20.11 -18.21
CA HIS A 178 -2.83 -21.43 -18.47
C HIS A 178 -2.80 -22.31 -17.21
N LEU A 179 -3.92 -22.97 -16.88
CA LEU A 179 -4.06 -23.86 -15.73
C LEU A 179 -4.21 -25.33 -16.16
N HIS A 180 -5.16 -25.63 -17.04
CA HIS A 180 -5.42 -26.98 -17.57
C HIS A 180 -6.26 -26.92 -18.87
N ASP A 181 -6.41 -28.06 -19.55
CA ASP A 181 -7.29 -28.18 -20.74
C ASP A 181 -8.50 -29.11 -20.53
N ASP A 182 -8.61 -29.76 -19.37
CA ASP A 182 -9.69 -30.72 -19.08
C ASP A 182 -11.04 -30.02 -18.80
N PRO A 183 -12.10 -30.26 -19.59
CA PRO A 183 -13.44 -29.71 -19.34
C PRO A 183 -14.07 -30.19 -18.03
N GLN A 184 -13.74 -31.40 -17.56
CA GLN A 184 -14.37 -31.98 -16.38
C GLN A 184 -14.00 -31.20 -15.12
N VAL A 185 -12.74 -30.77 -15.00
CA VAL A 185 -12.26 -29.95 -13.88
C VAL A 185 -12.99 -28.61 -13.81
N GLU A 186 -13.27 -28.00 -14.96
CA GLU A 186 -13.98 -26.73 -15.04
C GLU A 186 -15.42 -26.87 -14.53
N GLU A 187 -16.10 -27.95 -14.90
CA GLU A 187 -17.47 -28.24 -14.47
C GLU A 187 -17.56 -28.71 -13.01
N SER A 188 -16.65 -29.57 -12.56
CA SER A 188 -16.73 -30.21 -11.24
C SER A 188 -16.05 -29.42 -10.12
N GLU A 189 -14.94 -28.74 -10.42
CA GLU A 189 -14.14 -28.02 -9.42
C GLU A 189 -14.27 -26.49 -9.56
N GLY A 190 -14.88 -26.00 -10.63
CA GLY A 190 -15.05 -24.56 -10.88
C GLY A 190 -13.74 -23.84 -11.17
N ILE A 191 -12.70 -24.57 -11.58
CA ILE A 191 -11.39 -24.02 -11.93
C ILE A 191 -11.36 -23.79 -13.44
N PRO A 192 -11.12 -22.55 -13.91
CA PRO A 192 -11.11 -22.26 -15.33
C PRO A 192 -9.82 -22.78 -15.97
N ARG A 193 -9.87 -23.06 -17.27
CA ARG A 193 -8.68 -23.48 -18.03
C ARG A 193 -7.58 -22.42 -18.09
N ARG A 194 -7.97 -21.16 -17.98
CA ARG A 194 -7.11 -19.98 -18.05
C ARG A 194 -7.59 -18.94 -17.05
N ILE A 195 -6.66 -18.25 -16.40
CA ILE A 195 -6.98 -17.18 -15.45
C ILE A 195 -6.20 -15.91 -15.74
N THR A 196 -6.89 -14.78 -15.88
CA THR A 196 -6.28 -13.45 -15.96
C THR A 196 -6.11 -12.87 -14.57
N ILE A 197 -5.02 -12.15 -14.30
CA ILE A 197 -4.82 -11.47 -13.02
C ILE A 197 -5.83 -10.33 -12.88
N PRO A 198 -6.74 -10.35 -11.89
CA PRO A 198 -7.72 -9.30 -11.70
C PRO A 198 -7.07 -7.98 -11.27
N LYS A 199 -7.59 -6.84 -11.77
CA LYS A 199 -7.04 -5.49 -11.49
C LYS A 199 -7.22 -5.03 -10.03
N ASN A 200 -8.05 -5.73 -9.26
CA ASN A 200 -8.25 -5.48 -7.84
C ASN A 200 -7.27 -6.26 -6.95
N VAL A 201 -6.33 -7.03 -7.50
CA VAL A 201 -5.33 -7.78 -6.71
C VAL A 201 -4.04 -6.98 -6.57
N PHE A 202 -3.60 -6.83 -5.32
CA PHE A 202 -2.32 -6.24 -4.93
C PHE A 202 -1.41 -7.33 -4.38
N VAL A 203 -0.15 -7.32 -4.80
CA VAL A 203 0.87 -8.26 -4.32
C VAL A 203 1.83 -7.53 -3.41
N ILE A 204 2.07 -8.10 -2.24
CA ILE A 204 3.03 -7.63 -1.25
C ILE A 204 3.96 -8.80 -0.95
N GLY A 205 5.27 -8.57 -0.91
CA GLY A 205 6.25 -9.57 -0.50
C GLY A 205 7.09 -9.02 0.63
N THR A 206 7.22 -9.76 1.73
CA THR A 206 8.23 -9.51 2.74
C THR A 206 9.55 -10.11 2.28
N VAL A 207 10.65 -9.49 2.71
CA VAL A 207 12.01 -9.84 2.30
C VAL A 207 12.86 -9.86 3.56
N ASN A 208 13.50 -10.98 3.85
CA ASN A 208 14.49 -11.04 4.91
C ASN A 208 15.87 -10.75 4.32
N ILE A 209 16.59 -9.82 4.92
CA ILE A 209 17.94 -9.44 4.51
C ILE A 209 18.94 -10.31 5.29
N ASP A 210 18.97 -11.61 4.96
CA ASP A 210 19.90 -12.58 5.55
C ASP A 210 20.81 -13.18 4.46
N GLU A 211 22.04 -13.57 4.82
CA GLU A 211 23.06 -14.14 3.91
C GLU A 211 22.57 -15.35 3.10
N THR A 212 21.53 -16.04 3.57
CA THR A 212 21.00 -17.28 2.96
C THR A 212 19.89 -17.03 1.93
N THR A 213 19.57 -15.78 1.60
CA THR A 213 18.45 -15.44 0.72
C THR A 213 18.90 -14.99 -0.68
N TYR A 214 18.01 -15.13 -1.66
CA TYR A 214 18.32 -14.74 -3.04
C TYR A 214 18.10 -13.25 -3.28
N MET A 215 19.07 -12.60 -3.91
CA MET A 215 18.91 -11.23 -4.41
C MET A 215 17.84 -11.17 -5.51
N PHE A 216 17.04 -10.10 -5.51
CA PHE A 216 16.08 -9.84 -6.58
C PHE A 216 16.78 -9.33 -7.84
N SER A 217 16.41 -9.86 -9.01
CA SER A 217 16.83 -9.23 -10.26
C SER A 217 16.07 -7.95 -10.55
N THR A 218 16.65 -7.17 -11.45
CA THR A 218 16.03 -5.99 -12.06
C THR A 218 14.66 -6.30 -12.68
N LYS A 219 14.39 -7.51 -13.17
CA LYS A 219 13.07 -7.90 -13.72
C LYS A 219 11.97 -7.84 -12.65
N VAL A 220 12.28 -8.22 -11.41
CA VAL A 220 11.31 -8.16 -10.31
C VAL A 220 11.25 -6.75 -9.75
N LEU A 221 12.40 -6.12 -9.51
CA LEU A 221 12.50 -4.77 -8.95
C LEU A 221 11.87 -3.70 -9.85
N ASP A 222 11.93 -3.87 -11.18
CA ASP A 222 11.26 -2.98 -12.14
C ASP A 222 9.73 -2.96 -11.96
N ARG A 223 9.16 -4.04 -11.41
CA ARG A 223 7.71 -4.26 -11.28
C ARG A 223 7.18 -4.01 -9.86
N ALA A 224 8.06 -3.71 -8.91
CA ALA A 224 7.70 -3.48 -7.52
C ALA A 224 8.10 -2.07 -7.06
N PHE A 225 7.55 -1.64 -5.93
CA PHE A 225 8.14 -0.60 -5.09
C PHE A 225 8.73 -1.29 -3.87
N VAL A 226 9.95 -0.91 -3.49
CA VAL A 226 10.63 -1.45 -2.32
C VAL A 226 10.44 -0.50 -1.14
N LEU A 227 10.03 -1.06 -0.01
CA LEU A 227 9.89 -0.35 1.26
C LEU A 227 10.84 -0.98 2.28
N GLU A 228 11.77 -0.18 2.81
CA GLU A 228 12.71 -0.62 3.84
C GLU A 228 12.28 -0.18 5.23
N PHE A 229 12.44 -1.08 6.21
CA PHE A 229 12.18 -0.82 7.62
C PHE A 229 13.49 -0.85 8.42
N ASN A 230 14.34 0.17 8.23
CA ASN A 230 15.70 0.20 8.77
C ASN A 230 15.86 1.05 10.05
N ASP A 231 14.98 2.02 10.28
CA ASP A 231 15.09 2.91 11.42
C ASP A 231 14.18 2.38 12.56
N VAL A 232 14.78 1.84 13.62
CA VAL A 232 14.08 1.40 14.83
C VAL A 232 14.09 2.54 15.85
N ASP A 233 12.91 3.07 16.18
CA ASP A 233 12.75 4.04 17.26
C ASP A 233 12.45 3.32 18.58
N LEU A 234 13.50 3.09 19.38
CA LEU A 234 13.38 2.50 20.71
C LEU A 234 12.68 3.43 21.72
N GLY A 235 12.58 4.74 21.42
CA GLY A 235 11.83 5.70 22.25
C GLY A 235 10.33 5.39 22.29
N GLY A 236 9.79 4.77 21.23
CA GLY A 236 8.40 4.32 21.16
C GLY A 236 8.05 3.07 21.98
N LEU A 237 9.04 2.41 22.58
CA LEU A 237 8.78 1.33 23.55
C LEU A 237 8.20 1.87 24.87
N ALA A 238 8.44 3.14 25.19
CA ALA A 238 7.97 3.78 26.43
C ALA A 238 6.49 4.19 26.40
N GLY A 239 5.77 3.85 25.33
CA GLY A 239 4.38 4.23 25.07
C GLY A 239 4.23 4.79 23.65
N PRO A 240 2.99 4.96 23.14
CA PRO A 240 2.78 5.53 21.83
C PRO A 240 3.47 6.90 21.78
N VAL A 241 4.54 6.99 20.97
CA VAL A 241 5.18 8.27 20.64
C VAL A 241 4.06 9.21 20.20
N GLN A 242 4.07 10.44 20.70
CA GLN A 242 3.26 11.48 20.08
C GLN A 242 3.80 11.63 18.65
N SER A 243 3.23 10.86 17.71
CA SER A 243 3.42 11.13 16.30
C SER A 243 3.08 12.59 16.11
N GLU A 244 3.97 13.34 15.45
CA GLU A 244 3.63 14.67 14.97
C GLU A 244 2.25 14.57 14.29
N ALA A 245 1.39 15.57 14.49
CA ALA A 245 0.02 15.53 13.98
C ALA A 245 0.07 15.09 12.50
N PRO A 246 -0.80 14.16 12.03
CA PRO A 246 -0.69 13.58 10.69
C PRO A 246 -0.48 14.63 9.59
N GLU A 247 -1.13 15.79 9.77
CA GLU A 247 -1.09 16.99 8.91
C GLU A 247 0.29 17.69 8.82
N SER A 248 1.24 17.37 9.69
CA SER A 248 2.60 17.94 9.70
C SER A 248 3.52 17.30 8.65
N THR A 249 3.12 16.15 8.08
CA THR A 249 3.91 15.48 7.06
C THR A 249 3.43 15.84 5.67
N PRO A 250 4.33 16.13 4.70
CA PRO A 250 3.92 16.47 3.33
C PRO A 250 3.14 15.36 2.59
N LEU A 251 3.15 14.12 3.12
CA LEU A 251 2.46 12.96 2.56
C LEU A 251 1.27 12.49 3.42
N ALA A 252 0.77 13.37 4.28
CA ALA A 252 -0.45 13.12 5.05
C ALA A 252 -1.63 12.86 4.11
N LEU A 253 -2.28 11.71 4.22
CA LEU A 253 -3.40 11.33 3.34
C LEU A 253 -4.70 12.04 3.72
N VAL A 254 -4.74 13.36 3.53
CA VAL A 254 -5.86 14.23 3.91
C VAL A 254 -7.12 14.03 3.07
N ASN A 255 -6.97 13.54 1.83
CA ASN A 255 -8.08 13.34 0.88
C ASN A 255 -8.45 11.86 0.71
N LEU A 256 -7.99 10.96 1.58
CA LEU A 256 -8.30 9.54 1.49
C LEU A 256 -9.72 9.26 2.00
N GLU A 257 -10.72 9.54 1.16
CA GLU A 257 -12.12 9.25 1.42
C GLU A 257 -12.58 7.99 0.67
N GLY A 258 -13.26 7.07 1.38
CA GLY A 258 -13.99 5.97 0.74
C GLY A 258 -13.19 4.74 0.29
N GLY A 259 -11.88 4.66 0.60
CA GLY A 259 -11.06 3.47 0.34
C GLY A 259 -10.16 3.57 -0.90
N LEU A 260 -9.61 2.43 -1.33
CA LEU A 260 -8.66 2.37 -2.45
C LEU A 260 -9.38 2.47 -3.80
N LYS A 261 -9.17 3.57 -4.52
CA LYS A 261 -9.61 3.69 -5.91
C LYS A 261 -8.68 2.89 -6.82
N LEU A 262 -9.21 1.81 -7.41
CA LEU A 262 -8.47 0.98 -8.35
C LEU A 262 -8.27 1.73 -9.67
N ARG A 263 -7.04 2.15 -9.94
CA ARG A 263 -6.63 2.66 -11.25
C ARG A 263 -5.94 1.55 -12.04
N GLY A 264 -6.14 1.54 -13.36
CA GLY A 264 -5.55 0.57 -14.31
C GLY A 264 -4.02 0.68 -14.42
N GLN A 265 -3.44 0.44 -15.59
CA GLN A 265 -2.00 0.66 -15.80
C GLN A 265 -1.67 2.16 -15.88
N ALA A 266 -0.41 2.52 -15.62
CA ALA A 266 0.04 3.89 -15.67
C ALA A 266 -0.08 4.47 -17.09
N SER A 267 -0.64 5.66 -17.22
CA SER A 267 -0.98 6.27 -18.51
C SER A 267 -0.02 7.39 -18.91
N SER A 268 0.02 7.71 -20.21
CA SER A 268 0.79 8.84 -20.72
C SER A 268 0.30 10.20 -20.19
N ASP A 269 -0.93 10.27 -19.68
CA ASP A 269 -1.49 11.51 -19.12
C ASP A 269 -1.00 11.78 -17.69
N GLU A 270 -0.65 10.73 -16.94
CA GLU A 270 0.06 10.86 -15.66
C GLU A 270 1.45 11.46 -15.87
N TRP A 271 2.14 11.07 -16.95
CA TRP A 271 3.43 11.65 -17.32
C TRP A 271 3.34 13.15 -17.63
N LYS A 272 2.37 13.58 -18.45
CA LYS A 272 2.18 15.01 -18.78
C LYS A 272 1.90 15.87 -17.54
N ARG A 273 1.12 15.33 -16.59
CA ARG A 273 0.84 16.00 -15.32
C ARG A 273 2.12 16.13 -14.49
N PHE A 274 2.91 15.07 -14.41
CA PHE A 274 4.22 15.07 -13.76
C PHE A 274 5.19 16.10 -14.38
N GLU A 275 5.23 16.22 -15.72
CA GLU A 275 6.06 17.23 -16.40
C GLU A 275 5.71 18.67 -16.00
N SER A 276 4.46 18.92 -15.64
CA SER A 276 3.98 20.25 -15.25
C SER A 276 4.13 20.53 -13.75
N CYS A 277 4.48 19.52 -12.94
CA CYS A 277 4.65 19.66 -11.49
C CYS A 277 5.89 20.51 -11.13
N MET A 278 5.80 21.29 -10.05
CA MET A 278 6.86 22.21 -9.59
C MET A 278 7.43 23.09 -10.73
N GLY A 279 6.58 23.52 -11.67
CA GLY A 279 7.02 24.33 -12.82
C GLY A 279 8.05 23.65 -13.74
N GLY A 280 8.14 22.30 -13.73
CA GLY A 280 9.10 21.53 -14.53
C GLY A 280 10.35 21.08 -13.76
N GLU A 281 10.57 21.57 -12.54
CA GLU A 281 11.75 21.19 -11.73
C GLU A 281 11.81 19.68 -11.47
N ALA A 282 10.66 19.05 -11.22
CA ALA A 282 10.56 17.59 -10.99
C ALA A 282 11.12 16.79 -12.17
N ARG A 283 10.75 17.20 -13.39
CA ARG A 283 11.17 16.58 -14.64
C ARG A 283 12.66 16.81 -14.89
N ASP A 284 13.16 18.00 -14.64
CA ASP A 284 14.57 18.31 -14.84
C ASP A 284 15.45 17.53 -13.84
N LEU A 285 15.00 17.40 -12.60
CA LEU A 285 15.66 16.57 -11.59
C LEU A 285 15.63 15.09 -11.97
N PHE A 286 14.49 14.60 -12.45
CA PHE A 286 14.35 13.23 -12.95
C PHE A 286 15.26 12.95 -14.15
N GLY A 287 15.39 13.90 -15.09
CA GLY A 287 16.30 13.84 -16.22
C GLY A 287 17.77 13.75 -15.77
N LYS A 288 18.20 14.60 -14.83
CA LYS A 288 19.54 14.53 -14.24
C LYS A 288 19.84 13.17 -13.62
N ILE A 289 18.89 12.59 -12.89
CA ILE A 289 19.02 11.23 -12.31
C ILE A 289 19.17 10.20 -13.43
N HIS A 290 18.35 10.27 -14.47
CA HIS A 290 18.42 9.35 -15.61
C HIS A 290 19.78 9.43 -16.32
N ASP A 291 20.26 10.63 -16.63
CA ASP A 291 21.54 10.85 -17.30
C ASP A 291 22.72 10.38 -16.45
N ALA A 292 22.68 10.63 -15.14
CA ALA A 292 23.71 10.17 -14.20
C ALA A 292 23.82 8.64 -14.15
N LEU A 293 22.68 7.94 -14.25
CA LEU A 293 22.60 6.47 -14.31
C LEU A 293 23.00 5.93 -15.68
N ALA A 294 22.72 6.66 -16.76
CA ALA A 294 22.99 6.23 -18.13
C ALA A 294 24.48 6.05 -18.42
N ILE A 295 25.36 6.82 -17.78
CA ILE A 295 26.82 6.76 -17.94
C ILE A 295 27.37 5.34 -17.73
N GLU A 296 26.82 4.62 -16.76
CA GLU A 296 27.25 3.26 -16.39
C GLU A 296 26.21 2.20 -16.78
N ASN A 297 25.30 2.52 -17.71
CA ASN A 297 24.21 1.63 -18.15
C ASN A 297 23.23 1.19 -17.05
N HIS A 298 23.13 1.96 -15.96
CA HIS A 298 22.15 1.76 -14.89
C HIS A 298 20.81 2.52 -15.13
N HIS A 299 20.60 3.03 -16.34
CA HIS A 299 19.40 3.77 -16.70
C HIS A 299 18.14 2.89 -16.63
N PHE A 300 16.99 3.52 -16.45
CA PHE A 300 15.70 2.84 -16.40
C PHE A 300 14.85 3.14 -17.64
N GLY A 301 14.00 2.18 -18.02
CA GLY A 301 13.08 2.33 -19.15
C GLY A 301 11.80 3.10 -18.81
N TYR A 302 10.95 3.29 -19.84
CA TYR A 302 9.71 4.06 -19.75
C TYR A 302 8.73 3.60 -18.67
N ARG A 303 8.73 2.32 -18.28
CA ARG A 303 7.86 1.82 -17.20
C ARG A 303 8.16 2.53 -15.89
N VAL A 304 9.43 2.60 -15.51
CA VAL A 304 9.86 3.20 -14.25
C VAL A 304 9.49 4.68 -14.21
N ALA A 305 9.65 5.36 -15.35
CA ALA A 305 9.20 6.74 -15.51
C ALA A 305 7.69 6.91 -15.30
N ARG A 306 6.87 6.03 -15.92
CA ARG A 306 5.42 6.04 -15.73
C ARG A 306 5.00 5.72 -14.30
N ASP A 307 5.66 4.75 -13.65
CA ASP A 307 5.36 4.36 -12.27
C ASP A 307 5.70 5.48 -11.28
N VAL A 308 6.83 6.17 -11.47
CA VAL A 308 7.21 7.34 -10.67
C VAL A 308 6.21 8.47 -10.87
N ALA A 309 5.87 8.81 -12.13
CA ALA A 309 4.88 9.85 -12.43
C ALA A 309 3.52 9.54 -11.81
N ARG A 310 3.07 8.29 -11.89
CA ARG A 310 1.83 7.82 -11.28
C ARG A 310 1.87 7.90 -9.75
N PHE A 311 2.97 7.51 -9.13
CA PHE A 311 3.13 7.59 -7.68
C PHE A 311 2.99 9.05 -7.21
N VAL A 312 3.65 9.98 -7.90
CA VAL A 312 3.55 11.42 -7.60
C VAL A 312 2.13 11.94 -7.83
N ASP A 313 1.48 11.57 -8.93
CA ASP A 313 0.10 11.95 -9.22
C ASP A 313 -0.88 11.48 -8.13
N LEU A 314 -0.76 10.22 -7.70
CA LEU A 314 -1.57 9.66 -6.62
C LEU A 314 -1.27 10.34 -5.28
N ALA A 315 0.00 10.61 -4.98
CA ALA A 315 0.36 11.33 -3.77
C ALA A 315 -0.23 12.75 -3.76
N VAL A 316 -0.20 13.45 -4.88
CA VAL A 316 -0.79 14.79 -5.03
C VAL A 316 -2.31 14.75 -4.86
N GLU A 317 -2.99 13.76 -5.44
CA GLU A 317 -4.44 13.57 -5.25
C GLU A 317 -4.78 13.35 -3.77
N GLN A 318 -4.02 12.51 -3.08
CA GLN A 318 -4.35 12.03 -1.73
C GLN A 318 -3.82 12.92 -0.61
N ALA A 319 -2.69 13.60 -0.80
CA ALA A 319 -2.02 14.41 0.22
C ALA A 319 -2.03 15.93 -0.06
N GLY A 320 -2.44 16.35 -1.27
CA GLY A 320 -2.58 17.75 -1.64
C GLY A 320 -1.60 18.21 -2.73
N THR A 321 -1.84 19.40 -3.28
CA THR A 321 -1.14 19.93 -4.46
C THR A 321 0.03 20.85 -4.13
N SER A 322 0.56 20.81 -2.91
CA SER A 322 1.69 21.67 -2.52
C SER A 322 3.00 21.17 -3.15
N ASP A 323 3.92 22.09 -3.43
CA ASP A 323 5.26 21.72 -3.95
C ASP A 323 6.02 20.82 -2.96
N SER A 324 5.79 20.98 -1.65
CA SER A 324 6.38 20.11 -0.63
C SER A 324 5.87 18.68 -0.71
N THR A 325 4.57 18.47 -1.01
CA THR A 325 3.98 17.15 -1.23
C THR A 325 4.56 16.51 -2.49
N VAL A 326 4.62 17.24 -3.61
CA VAL A 326 5.22 16.75 -4.86
C VAL A 326 6.66 16.32 -4.64
N ARG A 327 7.47 17.17 -4.00
CA ARG A 327 8.89 16.90 -3.73
C ARG A 327 9.08 15.71 -2.81
N ALA A 328 8.28 15.60 -1.74
CA ALA A 328 8.32 14.46 -0.84
C ALA A 328 7.89 13.15 -1.53
N ALA A 329 6.87 13.20 -2.38
CA ALA A 329 6.40 12.05 -3.15
C ALA A 329 7.46 11.59 -4.16
N PHE A 330 8.07 12.55 -4.86
CA PHE A 330 9.13 12.29 -5.81
C PHE A 330 10.36 11.67 -5.13
N ASP A 331 10.78 12.21 -3.98
CA ASP A 331 11.89 11.65 -3.18
C ASP A 331 11.61 10.20 -2.76
N VAL A 332 10.39 9.91 -2.29
CA VAL A 332 9.99 8.53 -1.95
C VAL A 332 9.95 7.62 -3.19
N ALA A 333 9.47 8.13 -4.32
CA ALA A 333 9.43 7.36 -5.56
C ALA A 333 10.84 7.02 -6.06
N VAL A 334 11.77 7.97 -6.03
CA VAL A 334 13.18 7.74 -6.37
C VAL A 334 13.79 6.70 -5.44
N LEU A 335 13.60 6.87 -4.12
CA LEU A 335 14.09 5.95 -3.10
C LEU A 335 13.54 4.51 -3.27
N GLY A 336 12.24 4.36 -3.49
CA GLY A 336 11.58 3.05 -3.51
C GLY A 336 11.54 2.36 -4.88
N LYS A 337 11.84 3.08 -5.98
CA LYS A 337 11.70 2.54 -7.35
C LYS A 337 12.99 2.56 -8.16
N ILE A 338 13.88 3.52 -7.93
CA ILE A 338 15.12 3.68 -8.73
C ILE A 338 16.31 3.10 -7.97
N LEU A 339 16.52 3.54 -6.74
CA LEU A 339 17.66 3.14 -5.91
C LEU A 339 17.76 1.63 -5.63
N PRO A 340 16.67 0.83 -5.51
CA PRO A 340 16.77 -0.59 -5.21
C PRO A 340 17.56 -1.42 -6.21
N LYS A 341 17.77 -0.90 -7.42
CA LYS A 341 18.51 -1.57 -8.49
C LYS A 341 20.02 -1.38 -8.38
N LEU A 342 20.45 -0.44 -7.56
CA LEU A 342 21.86 -0.10 -7.39
C LEU A 342 22.52 -1.10 -6.46
N HIS A 343 23.43 -1.88 -7.02
CA HIS A 343 24.29 -2.81 -6.31
C HIS A 343 25.57 -3.02 -7.12
N GLY A 344 26.67 -3.33 -6.46
CA GLY A 344 27.93 -3.59 -7.15
C GLY A 344 29.16 -3.34 -6.29
N SER A 345 30.31 -3.63 -6.89
CA SER A 345 31.61 -3.32 -6.30
C SER A 345 31.91 -1.83 -6.34
N GLN A 346 32.89 -1.40 -5.55
CA GLN A 346 33.33 0.00 -5.50
C GLN A 346 33.71 0.55 -6.89
N ALA A 347 34.43 -0.24 -7.69
CA ALA A 347 34.86 0.17 -9.02
C ALA A 347 33.68 0.39 -9.99
N GLU A 348 32.56 -0.31 -9.78
CA GLU A 348 31.41 -0.29 -10.69
C GLU A 348 30.41 0.82 -10.37
N ILE A 349 30.24 1.18 -9.09
CA ILE A 349 29.09 2.01 -8.67
C ILE A 349 29.44 3.30 -7.93
N GLU A 350 30.67 3.45 -7.43
CA GLU A 350 31.05 4.60 -6.60
C GLU A 350 30.81 5.93 -7.31
N ALA A 351 31.18 6.02 -8.58
CA ALA A 351 31.03 7.24 -9.36
C ALA A 351 29.55 7.58 -9.62
N THR A 352 28.70 6.58 -9.85
CA THR A 352 27.24 6.77 -9.96
C THR A 352 26.64 7.26 -8.64
N LEU A 353 27.00 6.64 -7.52
CA LEU A 353 26.48 7.06 -6.21
C LEU A 353 26.88 8.50 -5.87
N LYS A 354 28.12 8.92 -6.17
CA LYS A 354 28.58 10.31 -5.99
C LYS A 354 27.80 11.30 -6.85
N ARG A 355 27.55 10.97 -8.13
CA ARG A 355 26.73 11.82 -9.03
C ARG A 355 25.30 11.96 -8.51
N LEU A 356 24.67 10.85 -8.14
CA LEU A 356 23.31 10.85 -7.58
C LEU A 356 23.25 11.61 -6.26
N LEU A 357 24.28 11.52 -5.43
CA LEU A 357 24.35 12.25 -4.18
C LEU A 357 24.40 13.76 -4.44
N SER A 358 25.25 14.22 -5.36
CA SER A 358 25.32 15.64 -5.78
C SER A 358 23.96 16.16 -6.23
N ILE A 359 23.24 15.38 -7.04
CA ILE A 359 21.89 15.72 -7.50
C ILE A 359 20.90 15.80 -6.32
N ALA A 360 20.96 14.84 -5.40
CA ALA A 360 20.06 14.77 -4.25
C ALA A 360 20.32 15.89 -3.21
N THR A 361 21.54 16.42 -3.14
CA THR A 361 21.94 17.50 -2.22
C THR A 361 21.91 18.89 -2.85
N GLY A 362 21.79 18.99 -4.18
CA GLY A 362 21.83 20.26 -4.91
C GLY A 362 23.25 20.82 -5.01
N ASP A 363 24.22 19.94 -5.28
CA ASP A 363 25.66 20.22 -5.39
C ASP A 363 26.31 20.76 -4.10
N LYS A 364 25.63 20.61 -2.95
CA LYS A 364 26.23 20.85 -1.63
C LYS A 364 27.30 19.78 -1.36
N PRO A 365 28.49 20.16 -0.84
CA PRO A 365 29.59 19.23 -0.63
C PRO A 365 29.24 18.14 0.40
N GLU A 366 29.73 16.92 0.18
CA GLU A 366 29.42 15.74 1.00
C GLU A 366 29.70 15.96 2.50
N SER A 367 30.77 16.69 2.81
CA SER A 367 31.20 17.02 4.17
C SER A 367 30.23 17.93 4.94
N GLU A 368 29.40 18.70 4.23
CA GLU A 368 28.37 19.53 4.85
C GLU A 368 27.10 18.72 5.14
N VAL A 369 26.86 17.64 4.38
CA VAL A 369 25.62 16.86 4.45
C VAL A 369 25.75 15.62 5.35
N PHE A 370 26.93 15.01 5.42
CA PHE A 370 27.18 13.77 6.14
C PHE A 370 28.35 13.87 7.11
N THR A 371 28.14 13.34 8.31
CA THR A 371 29.21 12.89 9.20
C THR A 371 29.20 11.36 9.26
N PRO A 372 30.29 10.73 9.72
CA PRO A 372 30.30 9.28 10.00
C PRO A 372 29.18 8.80 10.94
N HIS A 373 28.50 9.72 11.61
CA HIS A 373 27.43 9.47 12.59
C HIS A 373 26.02 9.83 12.07
N GLY A 374 25.86 10.34 10.85
CA GLY A 374 24.55 10.66 10.26
C GLY A 374 24.47 11.99 9.50
N VAL A 375 23.24 12.33 9.07
CA VAL A 375 22.93 13.55 8.30
C VAL A 375 22.96 14.78 9.21
N VAL A 376 23.71 15.82 8.81
CA VAL A 376 23.92 17.04 9.61
C VAL A 376 23.00 18.21 9.20
N VAL A 377 22.48 18.20 7.97
CA VAL A 377 21.76 19.35 7.39
C VAL A 377 20.27 19.31 7.68
N ASP A 378 19.67 20.50 7.80
CA ASP A 378 18.22 20.67 7.79
C ASP A 378 17.61 20.04 6.53
N ARG A 379 16.76 19.03 6.75
CA ARG A 379 16.11 18.20 5.73
C ARG A 379 15.29 19.05 4.75
N ALA A 380 14.80 20.21 5.18
CA ALA A 380 14.01 21.11 4.34
C ALA A 380 14.82 21.77 3.21
N SER A 381 16.14 21.83 3.33
CA SER A 381 17.02 22.54 2.39
C SER A 381 17.60 21.66 1.26
N LEU A 382 17.30 20.37 1.25
CA LEU A 382 17.83 19.40 0.29
C LEU A 382 16.81 19.10 -0.81
N PRO A 383 17.19 18.97 -2.10
CA PRO A 383 16.34 18.48 -3.18
C PRO A 383 15.60 17.20 -2.80
N LEU A 384 16.34 16.16 -2.39
CA LEU A 384 15.82 14.84 -2.09
C LEU A 384 16.40 14.33 -0.76
N PRO A 385 15.85 14.74 0.39
CA PRO A 385 16.44 14.46 1.69
C PRO A 385 16.52 12.97 2.04
N ARG A 386 15.50 12.17 1.71
CA ARG A 386 15.49 10.73 2.00
C ARG A 386 16.45 9.98 1.08
N THR A 387 16.43 10.28 -0.21
CA THR A 387 17.36 9.74 -1.21
C THR A 387 18.81 10.06 -0.85
N ALA A 388 19.12 11.32 -0.52
CA ALA A 388 20.46 11.73 -0.10
C ALA A 388 20.92 10.91 1.10
N ARG A 389 20.09 10.77 2.15
CA ARG A 389 20.42 9.99 3.35
C ARG A 389 20.77 8.54 3.02
N LYS A 390 20.01 7.89 2.15
CA LYS A 390 20.29 6.50 1.74
C LYS A 390 21.58 6.41 0.93
N LEU A 391 21.79 7.29 -0.04
CA LEU A 391 23.02 7.32 -0.86
C LEU A 391 24.28 7.55 -0.01
N GLY A 392 24.23 8.44 0.99
CA GLY A 392 25.36 8.65 1.91
C GLY A 392 25.68 7.41 2.74
N ARG A 393 24.67 6.68 3.24
CA ARG A 393 24.86 5.39 3.92
C ARG A 393 25.48 4.35 2.98
N MET A 394 25.01 4.28 1.74
CA MET A 394 25.53 3.36 0.72
C MET A 394 27.00 3.66 0.39
N LEU A 395 27.37 4.93 0.18
CA LEU A 395 28.75 5.33 -0.09
C LEU A 395 29.70 5.01 1.06
N HIS A 396 29.28 5.28 2.31
CA HIS A 396 30.08 4.94 3.48
C HIS A 396 30.32 3.42 3.58
N ARG A 397 29.28 2.60 3.35
CA ARG A 397 29.43 1.13 3.32
C ARG A 397 30.32 0.67 2.17
N LEU A 398 30.18 1.25 0.98
CA LEU A 398 31.00 0.93 -0.18
C LEU A 398 32.49 1.16 0.10
N GLN A 399 32.82 2.27 0.77
CA GLN A 399 34.19 2.59 1.18
C GLN A 399 34.73 1.66 2.27
N ALA A 400 33.86 1.17 3.16
CA ALA A 400 34.26 0.27 4.25
C ALA A 400 34.42 -1.19 3.79
N ASN A 401 33.51 -1.69 2.94
CA ASN A 401 33.38 -3.10 2.61
C ASN A 401 33.73 -3.44 1.16
N GLY A 402 33.93 -2.45 0.28
CA GLY A 402 34.23 -2.63 -1.14
C GLY A 402 33.05 -3.09 -2.01
N PHE A 403 31.89 -3.33 -1.41
CA PHE A 403 30.64 -3.72 -2.07
C PHE A 403 29.46 -3.02 -1.37
N VAL A 404 28.40 -2.74 -2.13
CA VAL A 404 27.15 -2.21 -1.58
C VAL A 404 25.95 -2.74 -2.35
N SER A 405 24.85 -2.99 -1.64
CA SER A 405 23.51 -3.18 -2.20
C SER A 405 22.54 -2.23 -1.51
N PHE A 406 21.47 -1.85 -2.22
CA PHE A 406 20.38 -1.09 -1.61
C PHE A 406 19.71 -1.88 -0.49
N ILE A 407 19.34 -3.14 -0.75
CA ILE A 407 18.61 -4.01 0.18
C ILE A 407 19.63 -4.58 1.19
N GLU A 408 20.04 -3.76 2.16
CA GLU A 408 21.01 -4.07 3.22
C GLU A 408 20.81 -3.22 4.48
#